data_AF-A0A383DEG8-F1
#
_entry.id   AF-A0A383DEG8-F1
#
_cell.length_a   1.000
_cell.length_b   1.000
_cell.length_c   1.000
_cell.angle_alpha   90.00
_cell.angle_beta   90.00
_cell.angle_gamma   90.00
#
_symmetry.space_group_name_H-M   'P 1'
#
loop_
_entity.id
_entity.type
_entity.pdbx_description
1 polymer ?
#
loop_
_entity_poly.entity_id
_entity_poly.type
_entity_poly.pdbx_seq_one_letter_code
_entity_poly.pdbx_strand_id
1 'polypeptide(L)'
;MSLLMLLPLLGVILFVRKNYRLSDSAAILQTVSGLLLLLYFGALIGWLRPTALGFVGLGTVLLLREGWRSLRERELQFSAPLLLLIALPVVFWLVHAESRPMFWDEYTHWGIYVREMTVTHQLWSGDTNAAHPDYPPGAPLWQYFFTLIPGYGEGTVYLAQ
;
A
#
# COMPACT_ATOMS: atom_id res chain seq x y z
N MET A 1 8.37 -7.75 7.98
CA MET A 1 6.90 -7.73 8.15
C MET A 1 6.21 -6.88 7.09
N SER A 2 6.83 -5.79 6.61
CA SER A 2 6.24 -4.85 5.65
C SER A 2 5.79 -5.45 4.31
N LEU A 3 6.54 -6.42 3.78
CA LEU A 3 6.15 -7.17 2.59
C LEU A 3 4.80 -7.90 2.71
N LEU A 4 4.33 -8.21 3.94
CA LEU A 4 3.04 -8.85 4.14
C LEU A 4 1.87 -7.96 3.70
N MET A 5 2.06 -6.64 3.61
CA MET A 5 1.06 -5.70 3.12
C MET A 5 0.73 -5.90 1.62
N LEU A 6 1.59 -6.62 0.88
CA LEU A 6 1.30 -7.03 -0.50
C LEU A 6 0.20 -8.10 -0.59
N LEU A 7 0.02 -8.92 0.45
CA LEU A 7 -0.96 -10.01 0.46
C LEU A 7 -2.41 -9.54 0.36
N PRO A 8 -2.91 -8.62 1.22
CA PRO A 8 -4.27 -8.11 1.07
C PRO A 8 -4.47 -7.39 -0.28
N LEU A 9 -3.45 -6.67 -0.77
CA LEU A 9 -3.48 -6.04 -2.09
C LEU A 9 -3.65 -7.09 -3.21
N LEU A 10 -2.87 -8.18 -3.16
CA LEU A 10 -2.97 -9.29 -4.10
C LEU A 10 -4.36 -9.93 -4.10
N GLY A 11 -4.99 -10.07 -2.94
CA GLY A 11 -6.36 -10.59 -2.84
C GLY A 11 -7.37 -9.76 -3.62
N VAL A 12 -7.30 -8.42 -3.50
CA VAL A 12 -8.16 -7.52 -4.27
C VAL A 12 -7.83 -7.58 -5.76
N ILE A 13 -6.54 -7.63 -6.14
CA ILE A 13 -6.11 -7.74 -7.53
C ILE A 13 -6.69 -9.01 -8.19
N LEU A 14 -6.55 -10.17 -7.55
CA LEU A 14 -7.05 -11.44 -8.06
C LEU A 14 -8.57 -11.42 -8.24
N PHE A 15 -9.28 -10.82 -7.28
CA PHE A 15 -10.73 -10.63 -7.36
C PHE A 15 -11.12 -9.73 -8.53
N VAL A 16 -10.55 -8.51 -8.61
CA VAL A 16 -10.86 -7.52 -9.64
C VAL A 16 -10.57 -8.08 -11.03
N ARG A 17 -9.41 -8.73 -11.19
CA ARG A 17 -9.03 -9.41 -12.43
C ARG A 17 -10.11 -10.38 -12.91
N LYS A 18 -10.56 -11.30 -12.05
CA LYS A 18 -11.52 -12.34 -12.43
C LYS A 18 -12.93 -11.77 -12.64
N ASN A 19 -13.39 -10.86 -11.76
CA ASN A 19 -14.75 -10.32 -11.80
C ASN A 19 -14.98 -9.32 -12.93
N TYR A 20 -13.97 -8.51 -13.27
CA TYR A 20 -14.05 -7.52 -14.34
C TYR A 20 -13.36 -7.98 -15.64
N ARG A 21 -12.83 -9.21 -15.66
CA ARG A 21 -12.14 -9.80 -16.82
C ARG A 21 -11.01 -8.93 -17.36
N LEU A 22 -10.26 -8.30 -16.44
CA LEU A 22 -9.16 -7.41 -16.78
C LEU A 22 -7.87 -8.21 -16.97
N SER A 23 -6.92 -7.64 -17.71
CA SER A 23 -5.53 -8.13 -17.68
C SER A 23 -4.93 -7.92 -16.28
N ASP A 24 -3.91 -8.70 -15.91
CA ASP A 24 -3.25 -8.56 -14.61
C ASP A 24 -2.73 -7.14 -14.40
N SER A 25 -2.10 -6.53 -15.40
CA SER A 25 -1.60 -5.14 -15.32
C SER A 25 -2.71 -4.13 -15.06
N ALA A 26 -3.86 -4.29 -15.72
CA ALA A 26 -5.01 -3.40 -15.50
C ALA A 26 -5.61 -3.62 -14.10
N ALA A 27 -5.72 -4.86 -13.64
CA ALA A 27 -6.20 -5.17 -12.29
C ALA A 27 -5.29 -4.58 -11.20
N ILE A 28 -3.96 -4.65 -11.38
CA ILE A 28 -2.98 -4.02 -10.49
C ILE A 28 -3.21 -2.50 -10.45
N LEU A 29 -3.21 -1.85 -11.61
CA LEU A 29 -3.38 -0.40 -11.69
C LEU A 29 -4.68 0.08 -11.04
N GLN A 30 -5.80 -0.56 -11.37
CA GLN A 30 -7.11 -0.21 -10.82
C GLN A 30 -7.17 -0.44 -9.31
N THR A 31 -6.57 -1.52 -8.82
CA THR A 31 -6.54 -1.81 -7.37
C THR A 31 -5.71 -0.77 -6.62
N VAL A 32 -4.51 -0.43 -7.09
CA VAL A 32 -3.65 0.57 -6.43
C VAL A 32 -4.29 1.95 -6.49
N SER A 33 -4.83 2.35 -7.64
CA SER A 33 -5.50 3.64 -7.81
C SER A 33 -6.76 3.73 -6.93
N GLY A 34 -7.56 2.66 -6.91
CA GLY A 34 -8.75 2.56 -6.07
C GLY A 34 -8.43 2.59 -4.58
N LEU A 35 -7.35 1.92 -4.15
CA LEU A 35 -6.85 1.99 -2.77
C LEU A 35 -6.48 3.44 -2.39
N LEU A 36 -5.72 4.14 -3.22
CA LEU A 36 -5.32 5.52 -2.92
C LEU A 36 -6.51 6.46 -2.81
N LEU A 37 -7.48 6.36 -3.73
CA LEU A 37 -8.72 7.13 -3.66
C LEU A 37 -9.52 6.79 -2.39
N LEU A 38 -9.64 5.50 -2.08
CA LEU A 38 -10.35 5.03 -0.89
C LEU A 38 -9.71 5.59 0.40
N LEU A 39 -8.38 5.49 0.52
CA LEU A 39 -7.65 6.02 1.66
C LEU A 39 -7.77 7.54 1.74
N TYR A 40 -7.71 8.24 0.60
CA TYR A 40 -7.88 9.68 0.55
C TYR A 40 -9.27 10.11 1.05
N PHE A 41 -10.34 9.52 0.54
CA PHE A 41 -11.71 9.79 1.03
C PHE A 41 -11.87 9.42 2.50
N GLY A 42 -11.32 8.28 2.91
CA GLY A 42 -11.29 7.86 4.32
C GLY A 42 -10.60 8.92 5.19
N ALA A 43 -9.50 9.50 4.73
CA ALA A 43 -8.80 10.54 5.47
C ALA A 43 -9.58 11.86 5.55
N LEU A 44 -10.25 12.27 4.48
CA LEU A 44 -11.08 13.49 4.45
C LEU A 44 -12.20 13.47 5.50
N ILE A 45 -12.73 12.29 5.84
CA ILE A 45 -13.77 12.13 6.87
C ILE A 45 -13.20 11.73 8.25
N GLY A 46 -11.87 11.73 8.42
CA GLY A 46 -11.21 11.35 9.68
C GLY A 46 -11.18 9.85 9.96
N TRP A 47 -11.44 9.00 8.96
CA TRP A 47 -11.51 7.53 9.06
C TRP A 47 -10.37 6.84 8.32
N LEU A 48 -9.19 7.46 8.18
CA LEU A 48 -8.05 6.89 7.46
C LEU A 48 -7.69 5.49 7.97
N ARG A 49 -7.46 5.34 9.28
CA ARG A 49 -7.09 4.04 9.87
C ARG A 49 -8.17 2.96 9.72
N PRO A 50 -9.44 3.21 10.12
CA PRO A 50 -10.52 2.24 9.88
C PRO A 50 -10.64 1.83 8.41
N THR A 51 -10.54 2.80 7.49
CA THR A 51 -10.60 2.54 6.04
C THR A 51 -9.46 1.64 5.59
N ALA A 52 -8.23 1.91 6.01
CA ALA A 52 -7.07 1.10 5.67
C ALA A 52 -7.17 -0.33 6.25
N LEU A 53 -7.58 -0.46 7.51
CA LEU A 53 -7.81 -1.77 8.15
C LEU A 53 -8.94 -2.55 7.47
N GLY A 54 -10.02 -1.86 7.07
CA GLY A 54 -11.12 -2.44 6.31
C GLY A 54 -10.65 -2.99 4.97
N PHE A 55 -9.79 -2.25 4.26
CA PHE A 55 -9.17 -2.73 3.03
C PHE A 55 -8.28 -3.95 3.27
N VAL A 56 -7.45 -3.95 4.31
CA VAL A 56 -6.63 -5.11 4.68
C VAL A 56 -7.50 -6.33 4.95
N GLY A 57 -8.53 -6.19 5.80
CA GLY A 57 -9.44 -7.29 6.13
C GLY A 57 -10.14 -7.85 4.89
N LEU A 58 -10.72 -6.98 4.06
CA LEU A 58 -11.37 -7.37 2.81
C LEU A 58 -10.37 -8.05 1.86
N GLY A 59 -9.20 -7.46 1.65
CA GLY A 59 -8.15 -7.99 0.79
C GLY A 59 -7.67 -9.37 1.24
N THR A 60 -7.49 -9.58 2.55
CA THR A 60 -7.13 -10.89 3.10
C THR A 60 -8.23 -11.92 2.88
N VAL A 61 -9.50 -11.58 3.12
CA VAL A 61 -10.63 -12.49 2.86
C VAL A 61 -10.71 -12.86 1.37
N LEU A 62 -10.53 -11.88 0.48
CA LEU A 62 -10.50 -12.11 -0.96
C LEU A 62 -9.31 -12.99 -1.36
N LEU A 63 -8.13 -12.77 -0.79
CA LEU A 63 -6.96 -13.60 -1.05
C LEU A 63 -7.22 -15.07 -0.68
N LEU A 64 -7.78 -15.32 0.50
CA LEU A 64 -8.11 -16.68 0.94
C LEU A 64 -9.14 -17.33 0.02
N ARG A 65 -10.19 -16.59 -0.37
CA ARG A 65 -11.23 -17.09 -1.28
C ARG A 65 -10.68 -17.41 -2.67
N GLU A 66 -9.94 -16.48 -3.27
CA GLU A 66 -9.40 -16.63 -4.63
C GLU A 66 -8.25 -17.64 -4.69
N GLY A 67 -7.42 -17.69 -3.65
CA GLY A 67 -6.39 -18.70 -3.47
C GLY A 67 -6.98 -20.10 -3.35
N TRP A 68 -7.98 -20.29 -2.48
CA TRP A 68 -8.68 -21.56 -2.33
C TRP A 68 -9.31 -22.02 -3.63
N ARG A 69 -10.02 -21.12 -4.32
CA ARG A 69 -10.63 -21.41 -5.62
C ARG A 69 -9.59 -21.84 -6.66
N SER A 70 -8.50 -21.08 -6.78
CA SER A 70 -7.46 -21.35 -7.77
C SER A 70 -6.71 -22.67 -7.49
N LEU A 71 -6.53 -23.04 -6.21
CA LEU A 71 -5.98 -24.34 -5.81
C LEU A 71 -6.93 -25.49 -6.20
N ARG A 72 -8.23 -25.34 -5.94
CA ARG A 72 -9.25 -26.35 -6.28
C ARG A 72 -9.37 -26.57 -7.78
N GLU A 73 -9.31 -25.50 -8.55
CA GLU A 73 -9.46 -25.51 -10.02
C GLU A 73 -8.14 -25.75 -10.76
N ARG A 74 -7.00 -25.82 -10.03
CA ARG A 74 -5.63 -25.92 -10.59
C ARG A 74 -5.30 -24.78 -11.57
N GLU A 75 -5.86 -23.61 -11.35
CA GLU A 75 -5.72 -22.41 -12.19
C GLU A 75 -4.64 -21.42 -11.70
N LEU A 76 -3.71 -21.86 -10.84
CA LEU A 76 -2.63 -21.00 -10.35
C LEU A 76 -1.64 -20.70 -11.48
N GLN A 77 -1.92 -19.64 -12.22
CA GLN A 77 -1.04 -19.08 -13.23
C GLN A 77 -0.57 -17.71 -12.76
N PHE A 78 0.74 -17.58 -12.60
CA PHE A 78 1.40 -16.31 -12.34
C PHE A 78 1.90 -15.74 -13.66
N SER A 79 1.29 -14.64 -14.09
CA SER A 79 1.77 -13.87 -15.21
C SER A 79 2.98 -13.02 -14.81
N ALA A 80 3.75 -12.55 -15.79
CA ALA A 80 4.89 -11.68 -15.54
C ALA A 80 4.53 -10.43 -14.70
N PRO A 81 3.41 -9.70 -14.93
CA PRO A 81 3.03 -8.58 -14.07
C PRO A 81 2.82 -8.94 -12.60
N LEU A 82 2.17 -10.07 -12.30
CA LEU A 82 1.97 -10.52 -10.92
C LEU A 82 3.28 -10.95 -10.27
N LEU A 83 4.15 -11.62 -11.03
CA LEU A 83 5.48 -11.99 -10.54
C LEU A 83 6.31 -10.75 -10.23
N LEU A 84 6.32 -9.74 -11.10
CA LEU A 84 7.05 -8.50 -10.89
C LEU A 84 6.52 -7.70 -9.70
N LEU A 85 5.20 -7.66 -9.50
CA LEU A 85 4.57 -7.03 -8.34
C LEU A 85 5.06 -7.62 -7.01
N ILE A 86 5.39 -8.92 -6.98
CA ILE A 86 5.87 -9.59 -5.77
C ILE A 86 7.41 -9.54 -5.69
N ALA A 87 8.09 -9.87 -6.78
CA ALA A 87 9.54 -10.04 -6.82
C ALA A 87 10.28 -8.72 -6.67
N LEU A 88 9.84 -7.64 -7.33
CA LEU A 88 10.54 -6.36 -7.27
C LEU A 88 10.53 -5.76 -5.85
N PRO A 89 9.40 -5.70 -5.12
CA PRO A 89 9.41 -5.26 -3.74
C PRO A 89 10.27 -6.15 -2.83
N VAL A 90 10.30 -7.47 -3.07
CA VAL A 90 11.17 -8.38 -2.29
C VAL A 90 12.63 -8.05 -2.53
N VAL A 91 13.06 -7.91 -3.79
CA VAL A 91 14.44 -7.54 -4.13
C VAL A 91 14.78 -6.17 -3.55
N PHE A 92 13.88 -5.20 -3.70
CA PHE A 92 14.07 -3.87 -3.15
C PHE A 92 14.22 -3.90 -1.62
N TRP A 93 13.37 -4.65 -0.92
CA TRP A 93 13.46 -4.84 0.53
C TRP A 93 14.79 -5.44 0.97
N LEU A 94 15.29 -6.46 0.26
CA LEU A 94 16.57 -7.09 0.60
C LEU A 94 17.75 -6.12 0.54
N VAL A 95 17.68 -5.11 -0.34
CA VAL A 95 18.72 -4.09 -0.47
C VAL A 95 18.50 -2.92 0.50
N HIS A 96 17.24 -2.54 0.75
CA HIS A 96 16.89 -1.27 1.39
C HIS A 96 16.22 -1.39 2.77
N ALA A 97 16.08 -2.59 3.34
CA ALA A 97 15.43 -2.78 4.65
C ALA A 97 16.03 -1.93 5.78
N GLU A 98 17.33 -1.65 5.73
CA GLU A 98 18.07 -0.85 6.71
C GLU A 98 18.40 0.57 6.21
N SER A 99 17.88 0.96 5.04
CA SER A 99 18.07 2.31 4.50
C SER A 99 17.41 3.36 5.39
N ARG A 100 18.05 4.52 5.47
CA ARG A 100 17.61 5.68 6.26
C ARG A 100 17.45 6.89 5.33
N PRO A 101 16.54 7.83 5.66
CA PRO A 101 16.39 9.08 4.91
C PRO A 101 17.76 9.74 4.69
N MET A 102 18.09 10.05 3.44
CA MET A 102 19.41 10.58 3.09
C MET A 102 19.34 11.98 2.47
N PHE A 103 18.31 12.29 1.70
CA PHE A 103 18.18 13.57 1.02
C PHE A 103 17.14 14.47 1.68
N TRP A 104 17.16 15.73 1.24
CA TRP A 104 16.31 16.79 1.75
C TRP A 104 14.83 16.38 1.72
N ASP A 105 14.35 15.87 0.58
CA ASP A 105 12.95 15.54 0.35
C ASP A 105 12.42 14.47 1.32
N GLU A 106 13.24 13.51 1.75
CA GLU A 106 12.80 12.52 2.74
C GLU A 106 12.64 13.13 4.14
N TYR A 107 13.41 14.17 4.50
CA TYR A 107 13.29 14.83 5.80
C TYR A 107 12.20 15.91 5.82
N THR A 108 11.96 16.59 4.69
CA THR A 108 11.05 17.75 4.66
C THR A 108 9.68 17.44 4.09
N HIS A 109 9.55 16.40 3.27
CA HIS A 109 8.29 16.05 2.61
C HIS A 109 7.91 14.61 2.94
N TRP A 110 8.57 13.62 2.34
CA TRP A 110 8.02 12.27 2.27
C TRP A 110 8.05 11.55 3.62
N GLY A 111 9.18 11.58 4.32
CA GLY A 111 9.34 10.88 5.58
C GLY A 111 8.55 11.52 6.72
N ILE A 112 8.49 12.86 6.78
CA ILE A 112 7.80 13.57 7.86
C ILE A 112 6.28 13.42 7.76
N TYR A 113 5.72 13.45 6.54
CA TYR A 113 4.28 13.30 6.33
C TYR A 113 3.79 11.94 6.79
N VAL A 114 4.40 10.85 6.30
CA VAL A 114 3.99 9.51 6.70
C VAL A 114 4.26 9.25 8.17
N ARG A 115 5.37 9.75 8.72
CA ARG A 115 5.68 9.61 10.15
C ARG A 115 4.56 10.19 11.01
N GLU A 116 4.10 11.38 10.69
CA GLU A 116 3.00 12.00 11.42
C GLU A 116 1.69 11.22 11.22
N MET A 117 1.36 10.84 9.98
CA MET A 117 0.17 10.03 9.67
C MET A 117 0.14 8.70 10.43
N THR A 118 1.29 8.05 10.67
CA THR A 118 1.32 6.80 11.44
C THR A 118 0.94 6.97 12.91
N VAL A 119 1.09 8.18 13.46
CA VAL A 119 0.74 8.51 14.85
C VAL A 119 -0.68 9.08 14.92
N THR A 120 -1.00 10.05 14.07
CA THR A 120 -2.28 10.79 14.12
C THR A 120 -3.41 10.09 13.38
N HIS A 121 -3.07 9.26 12.39
CA HIS A 121 -4.02 8.68 11.43
C HIS A 121 -4.86 9.74 10.71
N GLN A 122 -4.26 10.89 10.44
CA GLN A 122 -4.87 12.02 9.74
C GLN A 122 -3.91 12.55 8.67
N LEU A 123 -4.44 13.24 7.66
CA LEU A 123 -3.60 14.03 6.76
C LEU A 123 -2.96 15.20 7.52
N TRP A 124 -1.85 15.68 6.99
CA TRP A 124 -1.18 16.87 7.52
C TRP A 124 -1.96 18.15 7.18
N SER A 125 -1.62 19.23 7.87
CA SER A 125 -2.20 20.57 7.66
C SER A 125 -1.16 21.66 7.94
N GLY A 126 -1.54 22.93 7.84
CA GLY A 126 -0.63 24.05 8.15
C GLY A 126 -0.14 24.07 9.61
N ASP A 127 -0.83 23.39 10.52
CA ASP A 127 -0.46 23.30 11.94
C ASP A 127 0.47 22.12 12.27
N THR A 128 0.84 21.34 11.25
CA THR A 128 1.66 20.12 11.39
C THR A 128 3.13 20.38 11.07
N ASN A 129 3.99 19.37 11.25
CA ASN A 129 5.41 19.52 10.92
C ASN A 129 5.70 19.47 9.41
N ALA A 130 4.66 19.35 8.58
CA ALA A 130 4.79 19.27 7.14
C ALA A 130 5.29 20.60 6.55
N ALA A 131 6.44 20.58 5.87
CA ALA A 131 7.01 21.79 5.27
C ALA A 131 6.17 22.35 4.10
N HIS A 132 5.42 21.49 3.41
CA HIS A 132 4.54 21.88 2.30
C HIS A 132 3.16 21.23 2.43
N PRO A 133 2.21 21.87 3.16
CA PRO A 133 0.90 21.27 3.42
C PRO A 133 0.06 21.05 2.16
N ASP A 134 0.31 21.81 1.10
CA ASP A 134 -0.40 21.71 -0.18
C ASP A 134 0.06 20.54 -1.07
N TYR A 135 1.05 19.75 -0.62
CA TYR A 135 1.56 18.64 -1.42
C TYR A 135 0.51 17.53 -1.60
N PRO A 136 0.37 16.92 -2.79
CA PRO A 136 -0.62 15.86 -3.00
C PRO A 136 -0.35 14.62 -2.13
N PRO A 137 -1.39 14.00 -1.52
CA PRO A 137 -1.16 12.97 -0.52
C PRO A 137 -0.96 11.54 -1.04
N GLY A 138 -0.82 11.35 -2.35
CA GLY A 138 -0.75 10.02 -2.96
C GLY A 138 0.35 9.12 -2.40
N ALA A 139 1.61 9.58 -2.46
CA ALA A 139 2.75 8.80 -1.96
C ALA A 139 2.68 8.55 -0.44
N PRO A 140 2.38 9.55 0.41
CA PRO A 140 2.21 9.31 1.85
C PRO A 140 1.05 8.37 2.21
N LEU A 141 -0.07 8.37 1.45
CA LEU A 141 -1.15 7.41 1.65
C LEU A 141 -0.71 5.98 1.32
N TRP A 142 0.09 5.80 0.26
CA TRP A 142 0.70 4.52 -0.09
C TRP A 142 1.64 4.02 1.02
N GLN A 143 2.54 4.89 1.49
CA GLN A 143 3.48 4.57 2.57
C GLN A 143 2.75 4.31 3.91
N TYR A 144 1.69 5.06 4.18
CA TYR A 144 0.82 4.84 5.34
C TYR A 144 0.21 3.43 5.32
N PHE A 145 -0.27 2.98 4.15
CA PHE A 145 -0.78 1.62 4.01
C PHE A 145 0.28 0.57 4.37
N PHE A 146 1.52 0.73 3.91
CA PHE A 146 2.60 -0.22 4.22
C PHE A 146 3.05 -0.21 5.68
N THR A 147 2.88 0.91 6.39
CA THR A 147 3.24 1.05 7.80
C THR A 147 2.11 0.67 8.75
N LEU A 148 0.88 0.46 8.26
CA LEU A 148 -0.32 0.26 9.07
C LEU A 148 -0.21 -0.87 10.11
N ILE A 149 0.28 -2.04 9.71
CA ILE A 149 0.45 -3.20 10.60
C ILE A 149 1.88 -3.31 11.15
N PRO A 150 2.94 -3.19 10.32
CA PRO A 150 4.31 -3.30 10.82
C PRO A 150 4.73 -2.16 11.75
N GLY A 151 3.99 -1.06 11.75
CA GLY A 151 4.40 0.19 12.36
C GLY A 151 5.32 1.01 11.45
N TYR A 152 5.65 2.21 11.92
CA TYR A 152 6.61 3.07 11.24
C TYR A 152 8.01 2.46 11.29
N GLY A 153 8.67 2.42 10.14
CA GLY A 153 10.09 2.11 10.02
C GLY A 153 10.62 2.71 8.73
N GLU A 154 11.81 3.31 8.77
CA GLU A 154 12.41 4.01 7.63
C GLU A 154 12.54 3.10 6.40
N GLY A 155 13.04 1.87 6.59
CA GLY A 155 13.08 0.87 5.51
C GLY A 155 11.70 0.52 4.94
N THR A 156 10.63 0.54 5.76
CA THR A 156 9.25 0.32 5.29
C THR A 156 8.77 1.47 4.41
N VAL A 157 9.11 2.70 4.79
CA VAL A 157 8.80 3.90 3.99
C VAL A 157 9.56 3.86 2.68
N TYR A 158 10.84 3.44 2.69
CA TYR A 158 11.62 3.23 1.47
C TYR A 158 11.03 2.15 0.56
N LEU A 159 10.59 1.02 1.12
CA LEU A 159 9.93 -0.05 0.36
C LEU A 159 8.68 0.45 -0.38
N ALA A 160 7.97 1.41 0.22
CA ALA A 160 6.75 1.99 -0.30
C ALA A 160 7.00 3.33 -1.00
N GLN A 161 8.19 3.54 -1.58
CA GLN A 161 8.42 4.61 -2.56
C GLN A 161 8.03 4.19 -3.98
#